data_AF-Q0C6Z6-F1
#
_entry.id   AF-Q0C6Z6-F1
#
_cell.length_a   1.000
_cell.length_b   1.000
_cell.length_c   1.000
_cell.angle_alpha   90.00
_cell.angle_beta   90.00
_cell.angle_gamma   90.00
#
_symmetry.space_group_name_H-M   'P 1'
#
loop_
_entity.id
_entity.type
_entity.pdbx_description
1 polymer ?
#
loop_
_entity_poly.entity_id
_entity_poly.type
_entity_poly.pdbx_seq_one_letter_code
_entity_poly.pdbx_strand_id
1 'polypeptide(L)' 'MHIPELCYQDKLLEQKSRTRAQKYTGQGGPKNVASCKRAIANFLANTELITPDFSGKLVISFKEGGISYIEKVEQIK' A
#
# COMPACT_ATOMS: atom_id res chain seq x y z
N MET A 1 30.06 12.98 -11.00
CA MET A 1 29.26 12.17 -11.95
C MET A 1 27.86 12.76 -12.00
N HIS A 2 27.47 13.33 -13.13
CA HIS A 2 26.12 13.83 -13.34
C HIS A 2 25.33 12.65 -13.90
N ILE A 3 24.25 12.21 -13.23
CA ILE A 3 23.43 11.07 -13.71
C ILE A 3 22.01 11.58 -14.05
N PRO A 4 21.82 12.36 -15.13
CA PRO A 4 20.50 12.84 -15.56
C PRO A 4 19.50 11.72 -15.84
N GLU A 5 19.98 10.55 -16.30
CA GLU A 5 19.13 9.42 -16.65
C GLU A 5 18.36 8.83 -15.48
N LEU A 6 18.95 8.76 -14.28
CA LEU A 6 18.27 8.23 -13.09
C LEU A 6 17.13 9.15 -12.65
N CYS A 7 17.38 10.46 -12.60
CA CYS A 7 16.32 11.45 -12.30
C CYS A 7 15.20 11.46 -13.35
N TYR A 8 15.51 11.13 -14.61
CA TYR A 8 14.49 11.01 -15.65
C TYR A 8 13.64 9.75 -15.48
N GLN A 9 14.26 8.63 -15.11
CA GLN A 9 13.52 7.41 -14.78
C GLN A 9 12.62 7.58 -13.56
N ASP A 10 13.08 8.26 -12.51
CA ASP A 10 12.28 8.56 -11.32
C ASP A 10 11.05 9.39 -11.66
N LYS A 11 11.20 10.44 -12.49
CA LYS A 11 10.08 11.26 -12.96
C LYS A 11 9.07 10.47 -13.78
N LEU A 12 9.54 9.55 -14.62
CA LEU A 12 8.66 8.65 -15.39
C LEU A 12 7.93 7.64 -14.50
N LEU A 13 8.60 7.11 -13.47
CA LEU A 13 8.02 6.22 -12.47
C LEU A 13 6.97 6.95 -11.63
N GLU A 14 7.27 8.17 -11.18
CA GLU A 14 6.31 9.04 -10.50
C GLU A 14 5.10 9.33 -11.39
N GLN A 15 5.29 9.70 -12.65
CA GLN A 15 4.19 9.99 -13.57
C GLN A 15 3.33 8.74 -13.83
N LYS A 16 3.94 7.56 -13.98
CA LYS A 16 3.23 6.28 -14.10
C LYS A 16 2.43 5.96 -12.84
N SER A 17 2.99 6.18 -11.65
CA SER A 17 2.31 5.96 -10.38
C SER A 17 1.10 6.90 -10.21
N ARG A 18 1.25 8.19 -10.54
CA ARG A 18 0.15 9.18 -10.53
C ARG A 18 -0.96 8.81 -11.50
N THR A 19 -0.61 8.41 -12.73
CA THR A 19 -1.59 7.99 -13.74
C THR A 19 -2.32 6.72 -13.30
N ARG A 20 -1.61 5.78 -12.66
CA ARG A 20 -2.21 4.56 -12.10
C ARG A 20 -3.17 4.89 -10.95
N ALA A 21 -2.77 5.76 -10.02
CA ALA A 21 -3.63 6.23 -8.94
C ALA A 21 -4.88 6.95 -9.47
N GLN A 22 -4.74 7.78 -10.51
CA GLN A 22 -5.86 8.49 -11.15
C GLN A 22 -6.85 7.54 -11.86
N LYS A 23 -6.36 6.46 -12.48
CA LYS A 23 -7.21 5.41 -13.04
C LYS A 23 -8.04 4.70 -11.96
N TYR A 24 -7.47 4.49 -10.77
CA TYR A 24 -8.20 3.91 -9.63
C TYR A 24 -9.19 4.89 -8.99
N THR A 25 -8.95 6.20 -9.05
CA THR A 25 -9.92 7.21 -8.56
C THR A 25 -11.07 7.45 -9.55
N GLY A 26 -10.86 7.27 -10.85
CA GLY A 26 -11.86 7.50 -11.89
C GLY A 26 -12.81 6.32 -12.16
N GLN A 27 -12.37 5.08 -11.89
CA GLN A 27 -13.21 3.88 -12.00
C GLN A 27 -13.54 3.32 -10.62
N GLY A 28 -14.40 4.02 -9.88
CA GLY A 28 -15.03 3.44 -8.69
C GLY A 28 -14.03 2.94 -7.64
N GLY A 29 -13.12 3.80 -7.20
CA GLY A 29 -12.45 3.59 -5.92
C GLY A 29 -13.49 3.23 -4.85
N PRO A 30 -13.10 2.42 -3.84
CA PRO A 30 -14.06 1.81 -2.91
C PRO A 30 -15.02 2.85 -2.35
N LYS A 31 -16.28 2.83 -2.82
CA LYS A 31 -17.33 3.83 -2.50
C LYS A 31 -17.71 3.82 -1.01
N ASN A 32 -17.22 2.84 -0.26
CA ASN A 32 -17.42 2.70 1.18
C ASN A 32 -16.13 2.26 1.88
N VAL A 33 -15.99 2.67 3.14
CA VAL A 33 -14.84 2.35 4.01
C VAL A 33 -14.56 0.84 4.07
N ALA A 34 -15.62 0.02 4.00
CA ALA A 34 -15.51 -1.44 3.98
C ALA A 34 -14.73 -1.98 2.77
N SER A 35 -14.97 -1.44 1.58
CA SER A 35 -14.26 -1.87 0.36
C SER A 35 -12.79 -1.42 0.39
N CYS A 36 -12.50 -0.27 1.00
CA CYS A 36 -11.12 0.19 1.20
C CYS A 36 -10.37 -0.74 2.16
N LYS A 37 -10.99 -1.08 3.31
CA LYS A 37 -10.45 -2.07 4.25
C LYS A 37 -10.18 -3.41 3.58
N ARG A 38 -11.09 -3.88 2.71
CA ARG A 38 -10.92 -5.13 1.96
C ARG A 38 -9.77 -5.07 0.95
N ALA A 39 -9.64 -3.97 0.21
CA ALA A 39 -8.52 -3.79 -0.73
C ALA A 39 -7.16 -3.78 0.00
N ILE A 40 -7.09 -3.12 1.16
CA ILE A 40 -5.90 -3.10 2.01
C ILE A 40 -5.59 -4.51 2.54
N ALA A 41 -6.59 -5.22 3.07
CA ALA A 41 -6.41 -6.59 3.56
C ALA A 41 -5.91 -7.53 2.45
N ASN A 42 -6.50 -7.46 1.26
CA ASN A 42 -6.08 -8.26 0.10
C ASN A 42 -4.64 -7.94 -0.32
N PHE A 43 -4.26 -6.65 -0.33
CA PHE A 43 -2.89 -6.25 -0.62
C PHE A 43 -1.91 -6.85 0.40
N LEU A 44 -2.22 -6.72 1.69
CA LEU A 44 -1.37 -7.22 2.77
C LEU A 44 -1.25 -8.76 2.74
N ALA A 45 -2.33 -9.47 2.41
CA ALA A 45 -2.32 -10.92 2.23
C ALA A 45 -1.48 -11.35 1.02
N ASN A 46 -1.59 -10.64 -0.10
CA ASN A 46 -0.76 -10.91 -1.30
C ASN A 46 0.73 -10.63 -1.06
N THR A 47 1.06 -9.77 -0.11
CA THR A 47 2.45 -9.52 0.32
C THR A 47 2.92 -10.46 1.44
N GLU A 48 2.12 -11.48 1.80
CA GLU A 48 2.41 -12.44 2.88
C GLU A 48 2.62 -11.79 4.26
N LEU A 49 2.17 -10.54 4.43
CA LEU A 49 2.36 -9.74 5.63
C LEU A 49 1.31 -10.08 6.70
N ILE A 50 0.16 -10.56 6.25
CA ILE A 50 -0.86 -11.25 7.05
C ILE A 50 -1.32 -12.50 6.30
N THR A 51 -1.81 -13.50 7.02
CA THR A 51 -2.42 -14.67 6.41
C THR A 51 -3.87 -14.36 5.97
N PRO A 52 -4.44 -15.07 4.98
CA PRO A 52 -5.82 -14.84 4.53
C PRO A 52 -6.89 -15.02 5.62
N ASP A 53 -6.59 -15.81 6.64
CA ASP A 53 -7.41 -16.10 7.80
C ASP A 53 -7.10 -15.20 9.02
N PHE A 54 -6.20 -14.22 8.85
CA PHE A 54 -5.84 -13.31 9.94
C PHE A 54 -7.06 -12.57 10.49
N SER A 55 -7.30 -12.76 11.79
CA SER A 55 -8.32 -12.06 12.55
C SER A 55 -7.64 -11.34 13.71
N GLY A 56 -7.49 -10.02 13.59
CA GLY A 56 -6.79 -9.24 14.59
C GLY A 56 -6.57 -7.78 14.19
N LYS A 57 -5.68 -7.12 14.90
CA LYS A 57 -5.25 -5.75 14.66
C LYS A 57 -3.84 -5.74 14.09
N LEU A 58 -3.64 -4.99 13.01
CA LEU A 58 -2.33 -4.70 12.44
C LEU A 58 -2.04 -3.22 12.63
N VAL A 59 -0.92 -2.87 13.26
CA VAL A 59 -0.44 -1.50 13.40
C VAL A 59 0.79 -1.34 12.53
N ILE A 60 0.77 -0.36 11.61
CA ILE A 60 1.92 -0.03 10.77
C ILE A 60 2.27 1.42 11.06
N SER A 61 3.49 1.67 11.52
CA SER A 61 4.02 3.01 11.71
C SER A 61 5.04 3.34 10.62
N PHE A 62 4.96 4.56 10.13
CA PHE A 62 5.83 5.09 9.09
C PHE A 62 6.76 6.15 9.69
N LYS A 63 8.00 6.21 9.20
CA LYS A 63 8.96 7.29 9.45
C LYS A 63 9.46 7.78 8.09
N GLU A 64 10.10 8.95 8.03
CA GLU A 64 10.74 9.40 6.78
C GLU A 64 11.62 8.28 6.19
N GLY A 65 11.35 7.89 4.94
CA GLY A 65 12.04 6.82 4.23
C GLY A 65 11.37 5.44 4.25
N GLY A 66 10.28 5.23 5.00
CA GLY A 66 9.50 3.98 4.90
C GLY A 66 8.78 3.52 6.16
N ILE A 67 8.61 2.20 6.28
CA ILE A 67 7.97 1.57 7.44
C ILE A 67 8.99 1.47 8.57
N SER A 68 8.64 2.00 9.74
CA SER A 68 9.49 1.94 10.92
C SER A 68 9.11 0.81 11.88
N TYR A 69 7.85 0.39 11.87
CA TYR A 69 7.32 -0.59 12.81
C TYR A 69 6.06 -1.27 12.29
N ILE A 70 5.96 -2.58 12.50
CA ILE A 70 4.76 -3.39 12.21
C ILE A 70 4.45 -4.22 13.46
N GLU A 71 3.24 -4.08 14.00
CA GLU A 71 2.72 -4.88 15.11
C GLU A 71 1.54 -5.71 14.64
N LYS A 72 1.56 -7.01 14.92
CA LYS A 72 0.46 -7.95 14.67
C LYS A 72 -0.11 -8.40 16.00
N VAL A 73 -1.38 -8.07 16.27
CA VAL A 73 -2.11 -8.50 17.46
C VAL A 73 -3.23 -9.44 17.01
N GLU A 74 -3.06 -10.73 17.21
CA GLU A 74 -4.07 -11.74 16.88
C GLU A 74 -5.13 -11.82 17.98
N GLN A 75 -6.41 -11.87 17.58
CA GLN A 75 -7.48 -12.25 18.49
C GLN A 75 -7.69 -13.75 18.36
N ILE A 76 -7.18 -14.49 19.34
CA ILE A 76 -7.53 -15.90 19.52
C ILE A 76 -8.98 -15.93 20.03
N LYS A 77 -9.87 -16.58 19.29
CA LYS A 77 -11.24 -16.87 19.73
C LYS A 77 -11.26 -18.09 20.64
#